data_AF-A0A7C6PBX5-F1
#
_entry.id   AF-A0A7C6PBX5-F1
#
_cell.length_a   1.000
_cell.length_b   1.000
_cell.length_c   1.000
_cell.angle_alpha   90.00
_cell.angle_beta   90.00
_cell.angle_gamma   90.00
#
_symmetry.space_group_name_H-M   'P 1'
#
loop_
_entity.id
_entity.type
_entity.pdbx_description
1 polymer ?
#
loop_
_entity_poly.entity_id
_entity_poly.type
_entity_poly.pdbx_seq_one_letter_code
_entity_poly.pdbx_strand_id
1 'polypeptide(L)' 'MEIGEMIKKRREKLGFSQRQLAYLSGVSNTEIKRIEDGDRKQPSQEILCKLANPLRV' A
#
# COMPACT_ATOMS: atom_id res chain seq x y z
N MET A 1 5.65 -14.61 -1.82
CA MET A 1 4.90 -13.55 -1.13
C MET A 1 5.33 -12.24 -1.77
N GLU A 2 4.49 -11.72 -2.65
CA GLU A 2 4.79 -10.45 -3.32
C GLU A 2 4.58 -9.26 -2.37
N ILE A 3 5.25 -8.15 -2.63
CA ILE A 3 5.19 -6.96 -1.77
C ILE A 3 3.76 -6.41 -1.64
N GLY A 4 2.95 -6.56 -2.68
CA GLY A 4 1.54 -6.19 -2.70
C GLY A 4 0.69 -6.94 -1.68
N GLU A 5 0.89 -8.25 -1.55
CA GLU A 5 0.18 -9.05 -0.55
C GLU A 5 0.57 -8.67 0.89
N MET A 6 1.86 -8.33 1.10
CA MET A 6 2.33 -7.88 2.40
C MET A 6 1.69 -6.55 2.81
N ILE A 7 1.64 -5.60 1.87
CA ILE A 7 0.97 -4.30 2.06
C ILE A 7 -0.51 -4.51 2.37
N LYS A 8 -1.21 -5.33 1.58
CA LYS A 8 -2.63 -5.65 1.77
C LYS A 8 -2.90 -6.24 3.16
N LYS A 9 -2.15 -7.26 3.56
CA LYS A 9 -2.29 -7.91 4.88
C LYS A 9 -2.03 -6.92 6.01
N ARG A 10 -1.03 -6.05 5.90
CA ARG A 10 -0.73 -5.06 6.93
C ARG A 10 -1.81 -3.99 7.01
N ARG A 11 -2.31 -3.50 5.87
CA ARG A 11 -3.43 -2.57 5.78
C ARG A 11 -4.69 -3.12 6.47
N GLU A 12 -5.03 -4.37 6.18
CA GLU A 12 -6.20 -5.05 6.77
C GLU A 12 -6.03 -5.29 8.27
N LYS A 13 -4.83 -5.67 8.73
CA LYS A 13 -4.51 -5.78 10.17
C LYS A 13 -4.67 -4.46 10.92
N LEU A 14 -4.48 -3.33 10.24
CA LEU A 14 -4.68 -1.98 10.81
C LEU A 14 -6.14 -1.49 10.69
N GLY A 15 -7.02 -2.26 10.05
CA GLY A 15 -8.42 -1.88 9.85
C GLY A 15 -8.62 -0.79 8.78
N PHE A 16 -7.63 -0.55 7.92
CA PHE A 16 -7.70 0.49 6.90
C PHE A 16 -8.34 -0.04 5.62
N SER A 17 -9.21 0.76 5.01
CA SER A 17 -9.58 0.63 3.59
C SER A 17 -8.44 1.10 2.69
N GLN A 18 -8.44 0.70 1.41
CA GLN A 18 -7.48 1.22 0.43
C GLN A 18 -7.53 2.75 0.33
N ARG A 19 -8.72 3.35 0.44
CA ARG A 19 -8.91 4.81 0.45
C ARG A 19 -8.30 5.48 1.67
N GLN A 20 -8.41 4.87 2.85
CA GLN A 20 -7.76 5.38 4.05
C GLN A 20 -6.24 5.29 3.94
N LEU A 21 -5.70 4.18 3.44
CA LEU A 21 -4.26 4.06 3.19
C LEU A 21 -3.79 5.10 2.17
N ALA A 22 -4.56 5.35 1.11
CA ALA A 22 -4.29 6.38 0.11
C ALA A 22 -4.18 7.77 0.74
N TYR A 23 -5.17 8.13 1.54
CA TYR A 23 -5.20 9.40 2.25
C TYR A 23 -4.02 9.56 3.20
N LEU A 24 -3.68 8.54 3.98
CA LEU A 24 -2.60 8.59 4.96
C LEU A 24 -1.20 8.56 4.34
N SER A 25 -1.01 7.86 3.21
CA SER A 25 0.28 7.76 2.51
C SER A 25 0.51 8.87 1.49
N GLY A 26 -0.53 9.60 1.07
CA GLY A 26 -0.46 10.51 -0.06
C GLY A 26 -0.27 9.80 -1.41
N VAL A 27 -0.50 8.48 -1.46
CA VAL A 27 -0.47 7.67 -2.69
C VAL A 27 -1.90 7.57 -3.22
N SER A 28 -2.08 7.59 -4.55
CA SER A 28 -3.43 7.46 -5.12
C SER A 28 -4.05 6.10 -4.78
N ASN A 29 -5.37 6.08 -4.55
CA ASN A 29 -6.11 4.83 -4.30
C ASN A 29 -5.94 3.81 -5.44
N THR A 30 -5.87 4.28 -6.69
CA THR A 30 -5.63 3.43 -7.86
C THR A 30 -4.24 2.77 -7.82
N GLU A 31 -3.21 3.51 -7.39
CA GLU A 31 -1.85 2.96 -7.29
C GLU A 31 -1.78 1.91 -6.18
N ILE A 32 -2.41 2.16 -5.02
CA ILE A 32 -2.52 1.15 -3.95
C ILE A 32 -3.23 -0.11 -4.45
N LYS A 33 -4.36 0.03 -5.15
CA LYS A 33 -5.09 -1.10 -5.73
C LYS A 33 -4.19 -1.91 -6.67
N ARG A 34 -3.48 -1.24 -7.60
CA ARG A 34 -2.56 -1.91 -8.54
C ARG A 34 -1.41 -2.64 -7.83
N ILE A 35 -0.90 -2.08 -6.74
CA ILE A 35 0.14 -2.70 -5.92
C ILE A 35 -0.42 -3.94 -5.23
N GLU A 36 -1.59 -3.84 -4.60
CA GLU A 36 -2.21 -4.96 -3.88
C GLU A 36 -2.72 -6.07 -4.79
N ASP A 37 -3.17 -5.73 -6.01
CA ASP A 37 -3.65 -6.69 -7.02
C ASP A 37 -2.51 -7.35 -7.81
N GLY A 38 -1.25 -6.89 -7.64
CA GLY A 38 -0.08 -7.45 -8.33
C GLY A 38 0.17 -6.90 -9.73
N ASP A 39 -0.69 -5.99 -10.23
CA ASP A 39 -0.49 -5.27 -11.49
C ASP A 39 0.81 -4.43 -11.45
N ARG A 40 1.16 -3.91 -10.27
CA ARG A 40 2.38 -3.13 -10.02
C ARG A 40 3.42 -3.96 -9.30
N LYS A 41 4.16 -4.77 -10.07
CA LYS A 41 5.23 -5.66 -9.55
C LYS A 41 6.43 -4.93 -8.94
N GLN A 42 6.71 -3.70 -9.40
CA GLN A 42 7.81 -2.87 -8.91
C GLN A 42 7.30 -1.45 -8.61
N PRO A 43 6.74 -1.22 -7.41
CA PRO A 43 6.51 0.13 -6.92
C PRO A 43 7.84 0.87 -6.79
N SER A 44 7.84 2.19 -7.03
CA SER A 44 9.04 2.99 -6.79
C SER A 44 9.38 3.00 -5.30
N GLN A 45 10.66 3.20 -4.97
CA GLN A 45 11.10 3.36 -3.58
C GLN A 45 10.34 4.48 -2.86
N GLU A 46 10.02 5.57 -3.57
CA GLU A 46 9.21 6.67 -3.05
C GLU A 46 7.83 6.21 -2.58
N ILE A 47 7.14 5.39 -3.37
CA ILE A 47 5.82 4.85 -2.98
C ILE A 47 5.96 3.93 -1.76
N LEU A 48 6.98 3.08 -1.73
CA LEU A 48 7.23 2.21 -0.58
C LEU A 48 7.47 3.02 0.72
N CYS A 49 8.27 4.08 0.65
CA CYS A 49 8.49 4.98 1.79
C CYS A 49 7.20 5.68 2.23
N LYS A 50 6.38 6.14 1.29
CA LYS A 50 5.08 6.75 1.57
C LYS A 50 4.10 5.78 2.25
N LEU A 51 4.16 4.51 1.90
CA LEU A 51 3.32 3.47 2.49
C LEU A 51 3.86 2.98 3.85
N ALA A 52 5.17 3.03 4.09
CA ALA A 52 5.81 2.57 5.32
C ALA A 52 5.26 3.27 6.57
N ASN A 53 5.19 4.60 6.54
CA ASN A 53 4.69 5.42 7.64
C ASN A 53 3.27 5.01 8.12
N PRO A 54 2.23 4.99 7.27
CA PRO A 54 0.89 4.59 7.69
C PRO A 54 0.79 3.09 8.01
N LEU A 55 1.62 2.24 7.39
CA LEU A 55 1.64 0.79 7.68
C LEU A 55 2.41 0.45 8.97
N ARG A 56 3.10 1.41 9.60
CA ARG A 56 3.90 1.22 10.81
C ARG A 56 4.91 0.09 10.62
N VAL A 57 5.69 0.17 9.55
CA VAL A 57 6.76 -0.77 9.16
C VAL A 57 7.99 -0.02 8.71
#